data_AF-A0A2V7FEL7-F1
#
_entry.id   AF-A0A2V7FEL7-F1
#
_cell.length_a   1.000
_cell.length_b   1.000
_cell.length_c   1.000
_cell.angle_alpha   90.00
_cell.angle_beta   90.00
_cell.angle_gamma   90.00
#
_symmetry.space_group_name_H-M   'P 1'
#
loop_
_entity.id
_entity.type
_entity.pdbx_description
1 polymer ?
#
loop_
_entity_poly.entity_id
_entity_poly.type
_entity_poly.pdbx_seq_one_letter_code
_entity_poly.pdbx_strand_id
1 'polypeptide(L)'
;MGNLKAIKVSDNTVVSHTPASGAGPIKGMPWPISYNTIGQTTSVAYVNSASTASNGISTSCAATLPSVTAGNTNIVVVALRQSGGAAPVSTISDGASTYSREVYMDNAGNARTEIWSAKVAAGASTTVTVNLAAGSEVVCAVAQYSGVGALGRTSTNSGSGTAPTVSVTTQDNNNWVVAGFAHQGATGTLSANQGNLRQVNETTGGSSWVKGALTDNTSATPASVTNSVTATQTGTSWAAAALELRTKSTDTIIFSRNATVHSVDFNGTALSANWTTTPTGAPATVSTPVDDGAGNIYIGGSDGKVHRLLVSDGSDAAQVPATGVAGTMGDPTFNYDLNKIHVGATDGHIYTFATGF
;
A
#
# COMPACT_ATOMS: atom_id res chain seq x y z
N MET A 1 10.12 -30.08 -7.38
CA MET A 1 9.37 -28.94 -6.81
C MET A 1 9.48 -27.77 -7.78
N GLY A 2 8.39 -27.07 -8.12
CA GLY A 2 8.46 -25.95 -9.06
C GLY A 2 9.09 -24.73 -8.40
N ASN A 3 10.23 -24.27 -8.91
CA ASN A 3 10.87 -23.02 -8.48
C ASN A 3 10.52 -21.92 -9.47
N LEU A 4 10.28 -20.71 -8.98
CA LEU A 4 10.26 -19.52 -9.84
C LEU A 4 11.71 -19.20 -10.19
N LYS A 5 11.99 -18.95 -11.47
CA LYS A 5 13.31 -18.54 -11.94
C LYS A 5 13.18 -17.20 -12.65
N ALA A 6 14.00 -16.23 -12.23
CA ALA A 6 14.22 -15.00 -12.96
C ALA A 6 15.58 -15.10 -13.68
N ILE A 7 15.59 -14.80 -14.97
CA ILE A 7 16.81 -14.76 -15.78
C ILE A 7 17.09 -13.31 -16.12
N LYS A 8 18.24 -12.81 -15.69
CA LYS A 8 18.67 -11.47 -16.01
C LYS A 8 19.28 -11.45 -17.42
N VAL A 9 18.57 -10.90 -18.39
CA VAL A 9 18.99 -10.92 -19.81
C VAL A 9 20.34 -10.24 -20.05
N SER A 10 20.72 -9.26 -19.22
CA SER A 10 21.99 -8.53 -19.39
C SER A 10 23.24 -9.37 -19.13
N ASP A 11 23.14 -10.40 -18.28
CA ASP A 11 24.30 -11.21 -17.86
C ASP A 11 24.01 -12.72 -17.73
N ASN A 12 22.81 -13.16 -18.11
CA ASN A 12 22.30 -14.53 -18.01
C ASN A 12 22.28 -15.13 -16.60
N THR A 13 22.43 -14.31 -15.55
CA THR A 13 22.34 -14.80 -14.17
C THR A 13 20.92 -15.31 -13.89
N VAL A 14 20.84 -16.49 -13.26
CA VAL A 14 19.57 -17.11 -12.87
C VAL A 14 19.37 -16.99 -11.36
N VAL A 15 18.33 -16.29 -10.96
CA VAL A 15 17.89 -16.18 -9.56
C VAL A 15 16.70 -17.11 -9.37
N SER A 16 16.73 -17.95 -8.33
CA SER A 16 15.66 -18.89 -8.04
C SER A 16 14.94 -18.51 -6.74
N HIS A 17 13.62 -18.62 -6.74
CA HIS A 17 12.79 -18.53 -5.55
C HIS A 17 12.05 -19.85 -5.33
N THR A 18 12.18 -20.38 -4.11
CA THR A 18 11.41 -21.51 -3.64
C THR A 18 10.27 -20.97 -2.77
N PRO A 19 9.01 -21.06 -3.22
CA PRO A 19 7.88 -20.60 -2.43
C PRO A 19 7.83 -21.33 -1.08
N ALA A 20 7.58 -20.58 0.01
CA ALA A 20 7.55 -21.11 1.36
C ALA A 20 6.42 -22.13 1.60
N SER A 21 5.39 -22.09 0.75
CA SER A 21 4.24 -22.99 0.81
C SER A 21 3.72 -23.32 -0.60
N GLY A 22 2.76 -24.25 -0.68
CA GLY A 22 2.32 -24.86 -1.93
C GLY A 22 3.18 -26.07 -2.32
N ALA A 23 2.59 -27.02 -3.05
CA ALA A 23 3.28 -28.17 -3.64
C ALA A 23 3.11 -28.12 -5.16
N GLY A 24 3.80 -28.98 -5.91
CA GLY A 24 3.59 -29.06 -7.38
C GLY A 24 4.23 -27.92 -8.19
N PRO A 25 3.92 -27.86 -9.50
CA PRO A 25 4.46 -26.87 -10.44
C PRO A 25 3.80 -25.49 -10.28
N ILE A 26 4.52 -24.44 -10.68
CA ILE A 26 3.93 -23.11 -10.90
C ILE A 26 2.98 -23.23 -12.09
N LYS A 27 1.79 -22.65 -11.97
CA LYS A 27 0.79 -22.66 -13.05
C LYS A 27 0.93 -21.41 -13.93
N GLY A 28 0.94 -21.62 -15.24
CA GLY A 28 1.04 -20.57 -16.25
C GLY A 28 2.36 -19.80 -16.25
N MET A 29 2.37 -18.70 -17.00
CA MET A 29 3.45 -17.74 -16.95
C MET A 29 3.24 -16.80 -15.75
N PRO A 30 4.24 -16.59 -14.88
CA PRO A 30 4.21 -15.53 -13.89
C PRO A 30 3.95 -14.18 -14.57
N TRP A 31 3.11 -13.35 -13.95
CA TRP A 31 2.79 -12.01 -14.47
C TRP A 31 3.66 -10.96 -13.77
N PRO A 32 4.61 -10.32 -14.46
CA PRO A 32 5.27 -9.12 -13.95
C PRO A 32 4.29 -7.95 -13.98
N ILE A 33 4.21 -7.18 -12.90
CA ILE A 33 3.31 -6.04 -12.78
C ILE A 33 3.94 -4.76 -13.33
N SER A 34 5.26 -4.70 -13.50
CA SER A 34 5.96 -3.52 -14.00
C SER A 34 6.88 -3.83 -15.19
N TYR A 35 6.93 -2.90 -16.16
CA TYR A 35 7.86 -2.96 -17.30
C TYR A 35 9.06 -2.01 -17.14
N ASN A 36 9.34 -1.56 -15.91
CA ASN A 36 10.42 -0.60 -15.65
C ASN A 36 11.78 -1.30 -15.64
N THR A 37 12.85 -0.54 -15.85
CA THR A 37 14.22 -1.03 -15.68
C THR A 37 14.42 -1.49 -14.23
N ILE A 38 14.57 -2.80 -14.02
CA ILE A 38 14.66 -3.45 -12.70
C ILE A 38 16.09 -3.37 -12.16
N GLY A 39 16.23 -3.16 -10.85
CA GLY A 39 17.53 -3.18 -10.17
C GLY A 39 18.41 -1.98 -10.44
N GLN A 40 17.85 -0.90 -11.00
CA GLN A 40 18.54 0.37 -11.07
C GLN A 40 18.61 0.96 -9.66
N THR A 41 19.82 1.21 -9.18
CA THR A 41 20.03 1.99 -7.96
C THR A 41 19.67 3.43 -8.26
N THR A 42 18.71 3.96 -7.51
CA THR A 42 18.30 5.35 -7.49
C THR A 42 18.79 6.01 -6.21
N SER A 43 18.67 7.34 -6.12
CA SER A 43 18.91 8.09 -4.90
C SER A 43 17.59 8.69 -4.44
N VAL A 44 17.07 8.21 -3.31
CA VAL A 44 15.86 8.79 -2.72
C VAL A 44 16.22 10.13 -2.08
N ALA A 45 15.45 11.16 -2.40
CA ALA A 45 15.57 12.48 -1.78
C ALA A 45 14.21 13.09 -1.48
N TYR A 46 14.11 13.75 -0.33
CA TYR A 46 12.98 14.62 -0.01
C TYR A 46 12.98 15.85 -0.93
N VAL A 47 11.81 16.17 -1.50
CA VAL A 47 11.63 17.31 -2.40
C VAL A 47 10.93 18.45 -1.68
N ASN A 48 9.70 18.22 -1.21
CA ASN A 48 8.88 19.20 -0.50
C ASN A 48 7.76 18.49 0.28
N SER A 49 7.05 19.25 1.11
CA SER A 49 5.86 18.77 1.81
C SER A 49 4.93 19.92 2.17
N ALA A 50 3.69 19.58 2.47
CA ALA A 50 2.68 20.50 2.98
C ALA A 50 1.73 19.74 3.91
N SER A 51 1.05 20.46 4.78
CA SER A 51 -0.02 19.88 5.60
C SER A 51 -1.15 20.86 5.82
N THR A 52 -2.31 20.32 6.15
CA THR A 52 -3.52 21.08 6.48
C THR A 52 -4.32 20.30 7.51
N ALA A 53 -4.97 21.02 8.42
CA ALA A 53 -5.84 20.46 9.43
C ALA A 53 -7.25 21.03 9.25
N SER A 54 -8.27 20.21 9.52
CA SER A 54 -9.65 20.68 9.51
C SER A 54 -9.94 21.60 10.71
N ASN A 55 -10.90 22.50 10.50
CA ASN A 55 -11.56 23.24 11.58
C ASN A 55 -12.89 22.53 11.89
N GLY A 56 -12.90 21.74 12.96
CA GLY A 56 -13.97 20.83 13.32
C GLY A 56 -14.00 19.57 12.46
N ILE A 57 -15.15 18.89 12.49
CA ILE A 57 -15.44 17.69 11.71
C ILE A 57 -15.56 18.08 10.23
N SER A 58 -14.83 17.39 9.36
CA SER A 58 -14.85 17.59 7.91
C SER A 58 -14.94 16.25 7.18
N THR A 59 -15.49 16.25 5.96
CA THR A 59 -15.47 15.09 5.05
C THR A 59 -14.31 15.12 4.07
N SER A 60 -13.49 16.17 4.11
CA SER A 60 -12.33 16.32 3.23
C SER A 60 -11.24 17.20 3.85
N CYS A 61 -10.01 17.03 3.38
CA CYS A 61 -8.91 17.92 3.70
C CYS A 61 -7.92 17.93 2.52
N ALA A 62 -7.37 19.11 2.21
CA ALA A 62 -6.54 19.30 1.03
C ALA A 62 -5.23 19.98 1.43
N ALA A 63 -4.10 19.40 1.01
CA ALA A 63 -2.78 19.97 1.22
C ALA A 63 -2.18 20.38 -0.13
N THR A 64 -1.65 21.59 -0.21
CA THR A 64 -1.07 22.14 -1.44
C THR A 64 0.45 22.15 -1.33
N LEU A 65 1.10 21.29 -2.12
CA LEU A 65 2.56 21.25 -2.22
C LEU A 65 3.10 22.50 -2.95
N PRO A 66 4.32 22.96 -2.65
CA PRO A 66 4.97 24.04 -3.40
C PRO A 66 5.16 23.73 -4.88
N SER A 67 5.43 22.47 -5.21
CA SER A 67 5.58 21.98 -6.58
C SER A 67 5.29 20.48 -6.66
N VAL A 68 4.95 20.00 -7.86
CA VAL A 68 4.85 18.57 -8.15
C VAL A 68 5.63 18.25 -9.42
N THR A 69 6.29 17.09 -9.45
CA THR A 69 7.05 16.63 -10.61
C THR A 69 6.62 15.21 -10.95
N ALA A 70 6.20 15.01 -12.20
CA ALA A 70 5.83 13.69 -12.70
C ALA A 70 7.00 12.70 -12.52
N GLY A 71 6.69 11.49 -12.09
CA GLY A 71 7.67 10.48 -11.76
C GLY A 71 8.28 10.59 -10.36
N ASN A 72 8.01 11.65 -9.58
CA ASN A 72 8.27 11.59 -8.14
C ASN A 72 7.21 10.72 -7.44
N THR A 73 7.42 10.41 -6.17
CA THR A 73 6.47 9.66 -5.34
C THR A 73 5.90 10.59 -4.29
N ASN A 74 4.57 10.72 -4.27
CA ASN A 74 3.88 11.40 -3.19
C ASN A 74 3.53 10.38 -2.11
N ILE A 75 3.82 10.72 -0.85
CA ILE A 75 3.38 10.01 0.33
C ILE A 75 2.41 10.90 1.08
N VAL A 76 1.18 10.42 1.29
CA VAL A 76 0.13 11.12 2.04
C VAL A 76 -0.03 10.43 3.38
N VAL A 77 0.15 11.19 4.45
CA VAL A 77 -0.18 10.81 5.82
C VAL A 77 -1.50 11.47 6.20
N VAL A 78 -2.47 10.67 6.65
CA VAL A 78 -3.76 11.16 7.13
C VAL A 78 -3.92 10.76 8.59
N ALA A 79 -3.98 11.75 9.48
CA ALA A 79 -4.26 11.55 10.90
C ALA A 79 -5.72 11.92 11.21
N LEU A 80 -6.43 11.05 11.91
CA LEU A 80 -7.87 11.13 12.16
C LEU A 80 -8.18 10.86 13.63
N ARG A 81 -9.28 11.43 14.12
CA ARG A 81 -9.96 10.95 15.34
C ARG A 81 -11.26 10.22 14.95
N GLN A 82 -11.30 8.92 15.21
CA GLN A 82 -12.45 8.06 14.89
C GLN A 82 -13.38 7.85 16.10
N SER A 83 -14.19 8.83 16.50
CA SER A 83 -15.23 8.59 17.51
C SER A 83 -16.54 8.10 16.85
N GLY A 84 -16.83 6.80 16.87
CA GLY A 84 -18.20 6.28 16.67
C GLY A 84 -18.56 5.63 15.31
N GLY A 85 -17.57 5.26 14.48
CA GLY A 85 -17.77 4.61 13.17
C GLY A 85 -18.17 5.61 12.05
N ALA A 86 -17.67 5.58 10.82
CA ALA A 86 -16.47 4.96 10.25
C ALA A 86 -15.67 6.08 9.54
N ALA A 87 -14.36 6.21 9.76
CA ALA A 87 -13.54 7.12 8.94
C ALA A 87 -12.33 6.43 8.29
N PRO A 88 -12.52 5.58 7.29
CA PRO A 88 -11.47 5.31 6.32
C PRO A 88 -11.48 6.42 5.25
N VAL A 89 -10.29 6.81 4.81
CA VAL A 89 -10.12 7.62 3.60
C VAL A 89 -10.81 6.88 2.45
N SER A 90 -11.73 7.56 1.75
CA SER A 90 -12.48 6.97 0.65
C SER A 90 -11.73 7.10 -0.66
N THR A 91 -11.18 8.30 -0.92
CA THR A 91 -10.37 8.58 -2.10
C THR A 91 -9.32 9.63 -1.78
N ILE A 92 -8.20 9.58 -2.51
CA ILE A 92 -7.23 10.67 -2.58
C ILE A 92 -7.07 11.03 -4.05
N SER A 93 -7.07 12.32 -4.37
CA SER A 93 -6.95 12.80 -5.73
C SER A 93 -6.09 14.07 -5.82
N ASP A 94 -5.21 14.08 -6.80
CA ASP A 94 -4.56 15.28 -7.34
C ASP A 94 -5.02 15.54 -8.80
N GLY A 95 -6.07 14.86 -9.24
CA GLY A 95 -6.62 14.95 -10.59
C GLY A 95 -5.98 14.02 -11.63
N ALA A 96 -4.85 13.36 -11.35
CA ALA A 96 -4.19 12.50 -12.34
C ALA A 96 -3.54 11.22 -11.80
N SER A 97 -2.96 11.25 -10.60
CA SER A 97 -2.25 10.12 -10.01
C SER A 97 -3.21 9.13 -9.35
N THR A 98 -2.87 7.84 -9.40
CA THR A 98 -3.61 6.77 -8.70
C THR A 98 -2.99 6.57 -7.33
N TYR A 99 -3.75 6.83 -6.27
CA TYR A 99 -3.32 6.64 -4.89
C TYR A 99 -3.78 5.29 -4.35
N SER A 100 -2.85 4.59 -3.68
CA SER A 100 -3.11 3.32 -2.99
C SER A 100 -2.80 3.46 -1.51
N ARG A 101 -3.56 2.75 -0.66
CA ARG A 101 -3.30 2.71 0.77
C ARG A 101 -2.21 1.68 1.04
N GLU A 102 -1.12 2.11 1.65
CA GLU A 102 0.03 1.25 1.92
C GLU A 102 -0.06 0.63 3.32
N VAL A 103 -0.48 1.41 4.31
CA VAL A 103 -0.59 0.96 5.70
C VAL A 103 -1.50 1.88 6.49
N TYR A 104 -2.17 1.35 7.51
CA TYR A 104 -2.90 2.14 8.49
C TYR A 104 -2.76 1.54 9.88
N MET A 105 -2.97 2.38 10.89
CA MET A 105 -3.11 1.94 12.28
C MET A 105 -4.24 2.71 12.95
N ASP A 106 -5.14 1.99 13.61
CA ASP A 106 -6.20 2.55 14.45
C ASP A 106 -5.98 2.15 15.91
N ASN A 107 -6.07 3.12 16.82
CA ASN A 107 -5.98 2.91 18.26
C ASN A 107 -7.36 3.11 18.89
N ALA A 108 -8.20 2.09 18.77
CA ALA A 108 -9.53 2.01 19.36
C ALA A 108 -10.41 3.23 19.04
N GLY A 109 -10.33 3.72 17.80
CA GLY A 109 -11.03 4.93 17.34
C GLY A 109 -10.50 6.26 17.91
N ASN A 110 -9.59 6.27 18.86
CA ASN A 110 -9.15 7.51 19.50
C ASN A 110 -8.08 8.26 18.70
N ALA A 111 -7.25 7.52 17.97
CA ALA A 111 -6.25 8.05 17.06
C ALA A 111 -6.06 7.06 15.92
N ARG A 112 -6.06 7.55 14.68
CA ARG A 112 -5.81 6.74 13.50
C ARG A 112 -4.87 7.46 12.56
N THR A 113 -3.94 6.72 11.99
CA THR A 113 -3.04 7.23 10.94
C THR A 113 -3.10 6.29 9.74
N GLU A 114 -3.17 6.85 8.54
CA GLU A 114 -3.07 6.12 7.28
C GLU A 114 -1.92 6.69 6.44
N ILE A 115 -1.17 5.81 5.78
CA ILE A 115 -0.18 6.17 4.76
C ILE A 115 -0.70 5.68 3.42
N TRP A 116 -0.75 6.60 2.47
CA TRP A 116 -1.07 6.34 1.08
C TRP A 116 0.08 6.80 0.21
N SER A 117 0.22 6.19 -0.96
CA SER A 117 1.25 6.57 -1.92
C SER A 117 0.70 6.69 -3.33
N ALA A 118 1.38 7.49 -4.15
CA ALA A 118 1.20 7.48 -5.59
C ALA A 118 2.51 7.83 -6.30
N LYS A 119 2.75 7.19 -7.45
CA LYS A 119 3.66 7.74 -8.45
C LYS A 119 2.97 8.94 -9.09
N VAL A 120 3.60 10.11 -9.03
CA VAL A 120 3.02 11.34 -9.55
C VAL A 120 2.89 11.24 -11.07
N ALA A 121 1.65 11.28 -11.55
CA ALA A 121 1.35 11.24 -12.98
C ALA A 121 1.63 12.59 -13.65
N ALA A 122 1.83 12.58 -14.97
CA ALA A 122 1.85 13.81 -15.74
C ALA A 122 0.46 14.48 -15.66
N GLY A 123 0.44 15.80 -15.42
CA GLY A 123 -0.81 16.56 -15.26
C GLY A 123 -1.39 16.57 -13.85
N ALA A 124 -0.73 15.95 -12.85
CA ALA A 124 -1.13 16.04 -11.46
C ALA A 124 -1.11 17.50 -10.94
N SER A 125 -2.13 17.85 -10.16
CA SER A 125 -2.23 19.12 -9.43
C SER A 125 -1.22 19.18 -8.27
N THR A 126 -0.84 20.39 -7.87
CA THR A 126 -0.09 20.61 -6.61
C THR A 126 -0.94 20.39 -5.37
N THR A 127 -2.27 20.40 -5.50
CA THR A 127 -3.19 20.18 -4.39
C THR A 127 -3.65 18.72 -4.38
N VAL A 128 -3.30 18.02 -3.30
CA VAL A 128 -3.77 16.66 -3.03
C VAL A 128 -4.96 16.76 -2.08
N THR A 129 -6.10 16.26 -2.53
CA THR A 129 -7.35 16.25 -1.76
C THR A 129 -7.62 14.86 -1.23
N VAL A 130 -7.76 14.75 0.09
CA VAL A 130 -8.19 13.54 0.80
C VAL A 130 -9.69 13.67 1.08
N ASN A 131 -10.47 12.69 0.62
CA ASN A 131 -11.88 12.57 0.93
C ASN A 131 -12.10 11.43 1.93
N LEU A 132 -13.02 11.63 2.86
CA LEU A 132 -13.34 10.66 3.90
C LEU A 132 -14.70 10.01 3.61
N ALA A 133 -14.86 8.75 4.00
CA ALA A 133 -16.15 8.06 3.88
C ALA A 133 -17.23 8.63 4.82
N ALA A 134 -16.82 9.29 5.91
CA ALA A 134 -17.68 10.06 6.81
C ALA A 134 -16.89 11.22 7.44
N GLY A 135 -17.61 12.12 8.11
CA GLY A 135 -16.99 13.27 8.77
C GLY A 135 -16.03 12.87 9.90
N SER A 136 -14.84 13.47 9.93
CA SER A 136 -13.85 13.34 11.00
C SER A 136 -13.08 14.63 11.18
N GLU A 137 -12.50 14.83 12.36
CA GLU A 137 -11.36 15.72 12.49
C GLU A 137 -10.15 15.08 11.82
N VAL A 138 -9.49 15.84 10.96
CA VAL A 138 -8.47 15.32 10.04
C VAL A 138 -7.29 16.28 9.90
N VAL A 139 -6.10 15.70 9.91
CA VAL A 139 -4.87 16.33 9.42
C VAL A 139 -4.40 15.53 8.22
N CYS A 140 -4.18 16.21 7.10
CA CYS A 140 -3.52 15.62 5.93
C CYS A 140 -2.16 16.26 5.78
N ALA A 141 -1.13 15.44 5.67
CA ALA A 141 0.22 15.86 5.31
C ALA A 141 0.63 15.10 4.06
N VAL A 142 1.23 15.80 3.11
CA VAL A 142 1.78 15.19 1.89
C VAL A 142 3.24 15.56 1.79
N ALA A 143 4.08 14.58 1.48
CA ALA A 143 5.48 14.79 1.16
C ALA A 143 5.81 14.15 -0.19
N GLN A 144 6.61 14.85 -0.99
CA GLN A 144 7.10 14.37 -2.27
C GLN A 144 8.55 13.94 -2.15
N TYR A 145 8.85 12.77 -2.72
CA TYR A 145 10.18 12.19 -2.78
C TYR A 145 10.57 11.88 -4.22
N SER A 146 11.77 12.27 -4.62
CA SER A 146 12.35 11.88 -5.91
C SER A 146 13.15 10.58 -5.76
N GLY A 147 13.37 9.89 -6.88
CA GLY A 147 14.24 8.72 -6.93
C GLY A 147 13.79 7.52 -6.09
N VAL A 148 12.51 7.43 -5.71
CA VAL A 148 11.96 6.19 -5.14
C VAL A 148 11.88 5.15 -6.26
N GLY A 149 12.64 4.07 -6.09
CA GLY A 149 12.67 2.95 -7.02
C GLY A 149 11.50 2.00 -6.81
N ALA A 150 11.15 1.74 -5.55
CA ALA A 150 10.01 0.92 -5.15
C ALA A 150 9.55 1.27 -3.74
N LEU A 151 8.35 0.82 -3.37
CA LEU A 151 7.90 0.80 -1.99
C LEU A 151 8.40 -0.46 -1.31
N GLY A 152 8.60 -0.39 0.01
CA GLY A 152 9.15 -1.49 0.80
C GLY A 152 8.24 -1.90 1.94
N ARG A 153 8.86 -2.38 3.02
CA ARG A 153 8.14 -2.87 4.19
C ARG A 153 7.35 -1.76 4.88
N THR A 154 6.27 -2.18 5.53
CA THR A 154 5.48 -1.33 6.40
C THR A 154 5.55 -1.82 7.85
N SER A 155 5.20 -0.94 8.79
CA SER A 155 5.11 -1.26 10.21
C SER A 155 4.10 -0.35 10.89
N THR A 156 3.52 -0.80 11.99
CA THR A 156 2.56 -0.05 12.79
C THR A 156 2.88 -0.14 14.26
N ASN A 157 2.46 0.86 15.02
CA ASN A 157 2.52 0.85 16.47
C ASN A 157 1.41 1.73 17.05
N SER A 158 0.99 1.47 18.28
CA SER A 158 0.01 2.30 18.98
C SER A 158 0.21 2.23 20.48
N GLY A 159 -0.32 3.21 21.19
CA GLY A 159 -0.26 3.23 22.65
C GLY A 159 -0.87 4.48 23.23
N SER A 160 -0.50 4.79 24.47
CA SER A 160 -0.90 6.00 25.16
C SER A 160 0.31 6.82 25.61
N GLY A 161 0.13 8.11 25.85
CA GLY A 161 1.15 8.98 26.42
C GLY A 161 1.93 9.78 25.38
N THR A 162 3.19 10.07 25.68
CA THR A 162 3.95 11.18 25.06
C THR A 162 5.03 10.76 24.07
N ALA A 163 5.22 9.45 23.84
CA ALA A 163 6.29 8.94 22.99
C ALA A 163 5.79 8.07 21.81
N PRO A 164 5.02 8.63 20.85
CA PRO A 164 4.71 7.91 19.62
C PRO A 164 5.98 7.52 18.86
N THR A 165 6.08 6.25 18.46
CA THR A 165 7.26 5.69 17.79
C THR A 165 6.88 4.52 16.89
N VAL A 166 7.61 4.35 15.78
CA VAL A 166 7.47 3.21 14.87
C VAL A 166 8.80 2.95 14.18
N SER A 167 9.10 1.67 13.94
CA SER A 167 10.34 1.24 13.29
C SER A 167 10.07 0.28 12.13
N VAL A 168 10.85 0.41 11.06
CA VAL A 168 10.86 -0.50 9.91
C VAL A 168 12.29 -0.98 9.69
N THR A 169 12.48 -2.30 9.52
CA THR A 169 13.77 -2.85 9.09
C THR A 169 13.92 -2.72 7.59
N THR A 170 14.82 -1.84 7.14
CA THR A 170 15.08 -1.59 5.73
C THR A 170 15.79 -2.75 5.04
N GLN A 171 15.60 -2.85 3.72
CA GLN A 171 16.03 -3.99 2.90
C GLN A 171 17.29 -3.70 2.07
N ASP A 172 17.48 -2.45 1.67
CA ASP A 172 18.60 -2.02 0.83
C ASP A 172 19.33 -0.81 1.44
N ASN A 173 20.55 -0.57 0.97
CA ASN A 173 21.33 0.60 1.36
C ASN A 173 20.61 1.89 0.98
N ASN A 174 20.73 2.90 1.84
CA ASN A 174 20.20 4.26 1.63
C ASN A 174 18.68 4.32 1.47
N ASN A 175 17.94 3.29 1.91
CA ASN A 175 16.49 3.34 1.95
C ASN A 175 16.02 4.39 2.97
N TRP A 176 14.85 4.96 2.70
CA TRP A 176 14.19 5.90 3.58
C TRP A 176 13.00 5.23 4.24
N VAL A 177 12.60 5.70 5.41
CA VAL A 177 11.38 5.30 6.10
C VAL A 177 10.60 6.56 6.42
N VAL A 178 9.43 6.68 5.79
CA VAL A 178 8.46 7.74 6.07
C VAL A 178 7.47 7.21 7.10
N ALA A 179 7.15 8.03 8.11
CA ALA A 179 6.20 7.67 9.14
C ALA A 179 5.14 8.74 9.33
N GLY A 180 3.92 8.28 9.64
CA GLY A 180 2.78 9.10 9.97
C GLY A 180 2.33 8.84 11.40
N PHE A 181 2.05 9.91 12.16
CA PHE A 181 1.58 9.84 13.53
C PHE A 181 0.26 10.55 13.69
N ALA A 182 -0.64 9.93 14.46
CA ALA A 182 -1.84 10.55 14.98
C ALA A 182 -1.78 10.53 16.51
N HIS A 183 -2.03 11.66 17.15
CA HIS A 183 -2.06 11.79 18.61
C HIS A 183 -3.33 12.52 19.04
N GLN A 184 -4.11 11.89 19.91
CA GLN A 184 -5.37 12.44 20.39
C GLN A 184 -5.14 13.62 21.33
N GLY A 185 -5.98 14.64 21.20
CA GLY A 185 -6.28 15.59 22.26
C GLY A 185 -6.07 17.05 21.89
N ALA A 186 -6.76 17.91 22.65
CA ALA A 186 -6.99 19.32 22.32
C ALA A 186 -5.90 20.30 22.77
N THR A 187 -4.82 19.81 23.35
CA THR A 187 -3.73 20.68 23.83
C THR A 187 -2.39 20.02 23.56
N GLY A 188 -1.33 20.80 23.73
CA GLY A 188 0.04 20.35 23.51
C GLY A 188 0.41 20.27 22.03
N THR A 189 1.64 19.87 21.75
CA THR A 189 2.23 19.87 20.42
C THR A 189 2.89 18.52 20.14
N LEU A 190 3.09 18.21 18.85
CA LEU A 190 4.05 17.19 18.43
C LEU A 190 5.34 17.87 18.00
N SER A 191 6.48 17.39 18.51
CA SER A 191 7.80 17.88 18.14
C SER A 191 8.72 16.76 17.68
N ALA A 192 9.79 17.12 16.98
CA ALA A 192 10.78 16.18 16.46
C ALA A 192 11.46 15.39 17.60
N ASN A 193 11.75 14.11 17.37
CA ASN A 193 12.55 13.29 18.26
C ASN A 193 13.58 12.46 17.46
N GLN A 194 13.15 11.39 16.79
CA GLN A 194 14.01 10.62 15.87
C GLN A 194 13.49 10.70 14.44
N GLY A 195 14.41 10.95 13.51
CA GLY A 195 14.09 11.32 12.14
C GLY A 195 13.87 12.83 11.98
N ASN A 196 13.58 13.25 10.76
CA ASN A 196 13.25 14.63 10.41
C ASN A 196 11.74 14.81 10.46
N LEU A 197 11.27 15.72 11.32
CA LEU A 197 9.87 16.17 11.29
C LEU A 197 9.66 17.06 10.06
N ARG A 198 8.88 16.60 9.09
CA ARG A 198 8.59 17.34 7.85
C ARG A 198 7.35 18.20 7.97
N GLN A 199 6.30 17.65 8.57
CA GLN A 199 5.04 18.34 8.77
C GLN A 199 4.47 18.00 10.14
N VAL A 200 3.85 19.00 10.76
CA VAL A 200 3.02 18.85 11.95
C VAL A 200 1.86 19.81 11.84
N ASN A 201 0.67 19.34 12.18
CA ASN A 201 -0.51 20.20 12.26
C ASN A 201 -1.51 19.63 13.28
N GLU A 202 -2.48 20.44 13.66
CA GLU A 202 -3.49 20.07 14.64
C GLU A 202 -4.86 20.61 14.25
N THR A 203 -5.89 19.80 14.45
CA THR A 203 -7.27 20.24 14.22
C THR A 203 -7.69 21.21 15.30
N THR A 204 -8.54 22.18 14.94
CA THR A 204 -9.13 23.15 15.88
C THR A 204 -10.66 23.11 15.80
N GLY A 205 -11.36 23.85 16.67
CA GLY A 205 -12.80 24.11 16.53
C GLY A 205 -13.78 22.97 16.85
N GLY A 206 -13.30 21.77 17.20
CA GLY A 206 -14.14 20.67 17.71
C GLY A 206 -13.97 20.42 19.22
N SER A 207 -14.66 19.42 19.77
CA SER A 207 -14.38 18.82 21.10
C SER A 207 -13.33 17.68 21.03
N SER A 208 -13.00 17.37 19.78
CA SER A 208 -12.53 16.16 19.18
C SER A 208 -11.07 16.09 18.67
N TRP A 209 -10.10 16.80 19.24
CA TRP A 209 -8.91 17.12 18.42
C TRP A 209 -7.95 15.94 18.15
N VAL A 210 -7.31 15.98 16.99
CA VAL A 210 -6.18 15.13 16.61
C VAL A 210 -5.02 16.00 16.13
N LYS A 211 -3.81 15.58 16.51
CA LYS A 211 -2.54 16.10 16.01
C LYS A 211 -1.97 15.10 15.01
N GLY A 212 -1.53 15.59 13.86
CA GLY A 212 -0.91 14.80 12.81
C GLY A 212 0.56 15.19 12.62
N ALA A 213 1.42 14.22 12.39
CA ALA A 213 2.81 14.47 12.00
C ALA A 213 3.26 13.53 10.88
N LEU A 214 4.08 14.06 9.96
CA LEU A 214 4.81 13.32 8.95
C LEU A 214 6.30 13.47 9.23
N THR A 215 7.00 12.35 9.37
CA THR A 215 8.46 12.32 9.54
C THR A 215 9.10 11.43 8.49
N ASP A 216 10.40 11.62 8.27
CA ASP A 216 11.21 10.63 7.57
C ASP A 216 12.56 10.42 8.24
N ASN A 217 13.13 9.24 8.00
CA ASN A 217 14.47 8.89 8.45
C ASN A 217 15.12 7.97 7.41
N THR A 218 16.44 7.83 7.43
CA THR A 218 17.18 7.04 6.45
C THR A 218 18.26 6.22 7.13
N SER A 219 18.67 5.13 6.48
CA SER A 219 19.84 4.35 6.89
C SER A 219 20.73 4.05 5.71
N ALA A 220 22.04 4.21 5.89
CA ALA A 220 23.05 3.92 4.88
C ALA A 220 23.12 2.42 4.53
N THR A 221 22.79 1.55 5.49
CA THR A 221 22.76 0.09 5.34
C THR A 221 21.42 -0.49 5.81
N PRO A 222 21.05 -1.72 5.42
CA PRO A 222 19.87 -2.40 5.94
C PRO A 222 19.89 -2.45 7.47
N ALA A 223 18.92 -1.79 8.11
CA ALA A 223 18.85 -1.65 9.57
C ALA A 223 17.42 -1.35 10.04
N SER A 224 17.17 -1.50 11.33
CA SER A 224 15.94 -0.99 11.95
C SER A 224 15.99 0.53 12.03
N VAL A 225 15.18 1.20 11.23
CA VAL A 225 15.07 2.66 11.18
C VAL A 225 13.85 3.09 11.97
N THR A 226 14.08 3.88 13.01
CA THR A 226 13.03 4.39 13.90
C THR A 226 12.69 5.83 13.52
N ASN A 227 11.38 6.10 13.43
CA ASN A 227 10.83 7.43 13.45
C ASN A 227 10.07 7.62 14.77
N SER A 228 10.25 8.76 15.42
CA SER A 228 9.48 9.11 16.61
C SER A 228 9.24 10.61 16.71
N VAL A 229 8.14 10.96 17.36
CA VAL A 229 7.80 12.32 17.77
C VAL A 229 7.61 12.36 19.28
N THR A 230 7.69 13.55 19.85
CA THR A 230 7.35 13.78 21.27
C THR A 230 6.05 14.55 21.33
N ALA A 231 5.07 14.05 22.10
CA ALA A 231 3.86 14.79 22.43
C ALA A 231 3.99 15.42 23.82
N THR A 232 3.49 16.64 24.00
CA THR A 232 3.50 17.28 25.34
C THR A 232 2.27 16.92 26.18
N GLN A 233 1.20 16.41 25.57
CA GLN A 233 -0.01 15.98 26.27
C GLN A 233 0.11 14.52 26.73
N THR A 234 -0.22 14.27 28.01
CA THR A 234 -0.21 12.94 28.63
C THR A 234 -1.60 12.30 28.62
N GLY A 235 -1.64 10.98 28.82
CA GLY A 235 -2.91 10.25 29.04
C GLY A 235 -3.80 10.08 27.81
N THR A 236 -3.34 10.44 26.61
CA THR A 236 -4.10 10.32 25.37
C THR A 236 -3.53 9.25 24.44
N SER A 237 -4.38 8.70 23.58
CA SER A 237 -4.03 7.64 22.64
C SER A 237 -3.27 8.17 21.42
N TRP A 238 -2.40 7.34 20.87
CA TRP A 238 -1.70 7.61 19.63
C TRP A 238 -1.62 6.37 18.73
N ALA A 239 -1.51 6.60 17.43
CA ALA A 239 -1.31 5.59 16.41
C ALA A 239 -0.17 6.03 15.47
N ALA A 240 0.67 5.09 15.06
CA ALA A 240 1.80 5.30 14.18
C ALA A 240 1.79 4.24 13.07
N ALA A 241 2.13 4.67 11.87
CA ALA A 241 2.37 3.81 10.72
C ALA A 241 3.65 4.27 10.01
N ALA A 242 4.35 3.35 9.36
CA ALA A 242 5.56 3.65 8.61
C ALA A 242 5.64 2.82 7.33
N LEU A 243 6.30 3.40 6.33
CA LEU A 243 6.53 2.85 5.00
C LEU A 243 7.98 3.09 4.59
N GLU A 244 8.64 2.04 4.11
CA GLU A 244 9.95 2.12 3.48
C GLU A 244 9.84 2.61 2.03
N LEU A 245 10.70 3.57 1.66
CA LEU A 245 10.97 3.97 0.28
C LEU A 245 12.32 3.40 -0.14
N ARG A 246 12.32 2.55 -1.16
CA ARG A 246 13.50 1.80 -1.61
C ARG A 246 14.26 2.56 -2.69
N THR A 247 15.58 2.47 -2.62
CA THR A 247 16.51 2.98 -3.64
C THR A 247 16.70 2.03 -4.82
N LYS A 248 15.97 0.91 -4.87
CA LYS A 248 16.02 -0.02 -6.00
C LYS A 248 14.65 -0.16 -6.60
N SER A 249 14.58 -0.12 -7.92
CA SER A 249 13.40 -0.58 -8.64
C SER A 249 13.23 -2.08 -8.47
N THR A 250 12.02 -2.48 -8.10
CA THR A 250 11.59 -3.88 -8.09
C THR A 250 10.53 -4.09 -9.14
N ASP A 251 10.42 -5.34 -9.58
CA ASP A 251 9.27 -5.82 -10.31
C ASP A 251 8.53 -6.83 -9.45
N THR A 252 7.24 -6.58 -9.25
CA THR A 252 6.38 -7.50 -8.51
C THR A 252 5.91 -8.58 -9.47
N ILE A 253 6.19 -9.82 -9.12
CA ILE A 253 5.83 -11.01 -9.90
C ILE A 253 4.74 -11.75 -9.12
N ILE A 254 3.59 -11.95 -9.76
CA ILE A 254 2.49 -12.73 -9.20
C ILE A 254 2.36 -14.05 -9.95
N PHE A 255 2.23 -15.13 -9.19
CA PHE A 255 2.05 -16.47 -9.73
C PHE A 255 1.20 -17.32 -8.80
N SER A 256 0.61 -18.38 -9.35
CA SER A 256 -0.18 -19.32 -8.59
C SER A 256 0.43 -20.71 -8.54
N ARG A 257 0.10 -21.45 -7.47
CA ARG A 257 0.59 -22.79 -7.22
C ARG A 257 -0.44 -23.57 -6.41
N ASN A 258 -0.98 -24.66 -6.98
CA ASN A 258 -2.09 -25.40 -6.37
C ASN A 258 -3.20 -24.46 -5.91
N ALA A 259 -3.44 -24.36 -4.60
CA ALA A 259 -4.48 -23.56 -3.94
C ALA A 259 -4.04 -22.13 -3.57
N THR A 260 -2.78 -21.76 -3.81
CA THR A 260 -2.21 -20.49 -3.34
C THR A 260 -1.81 -19.55 -4.46
N VAL A 261 -1.94 -18.25 -4.19
CA VAL A 261 -1.40 -17.15 -5.00
C VAL A 261 -0.25 -16.53 -4.21
N HIS A 262 0.83 -16.21 -4.91
CA HIS A 262 2.05 -15.66 -4.32
C HIS A 262 2.42 -14.36 -5.01
N SER A 263 2.94 -13.42 -4.22
CA SER A 263 3.62 -12.23 -4.72
C SER A 263 5.06 -12.21 -4.23
N VAL A 264 5.97 -11.93 -5.15
CA VAL A 264 7.39 -11.73 -4.84
C VAL A 264 7.89 -10.49 -5.57
N ASP A 265 8.85 -9.80 -4.98
CA ASP A 265 9.58 -8.73 -5.65
C ASP A 265 10.90 -9.26 -6.19
N PHE A 266 11.19 -8.92 -7.45
CA PHE A 266 12.50 -9.09 -8.05
C PHE A 266 13.21 -7.74 -8.13
N ASN A 267 14.36 -7.60 -7.48
CA ASN A 267 15.16 -6.36 -7.51
C ASN A 267 16.34 -6.42 -8.51
N GLY A 268 16.32 -7.37 -9.44
CA GLY A 268 17.44 -7.63 -10.37
C GLY A 268 18.52 -8.57 -9.81
N THR A 269 18.52 -8.86 -8.51
CA THR A 269 19.53 -9.73 -7.85
C THR A 269 18.93 -10.80 -6.95
N ALA A 270 17.77 -10.53 -6.34
CA ALA A 270 17.11 -11.43 -5.41
C ALA A 270 15.59 -11.38 -5.62
N LEU A 271 14.94 -12.49 -5.30
CA LEU A 271 13.49 -12.62 -5.19
C LEU A 271 13.11 -12.63 -3.72
N SER A 272 12.37 -11.63 -3.26
CA SER A 272 11.86 -11.53 -1.88
C SER A 272 10.36 -11.79 -1.84
N ALA A 273 9.90 -12.63 -0.92
CA ALA A 273 8.47 -12.86 -0.74
C ALA A 273 7.78 -11.63 -0.13
N ASN A 274 6.63 -11.25 -0.72
CA ASN A 274 5.77 -10.19 -0.22
C ASN A 274 4.64 -10.80 0.60
N TRP A 275 3.79 -11.59 -0.06
CA TRP A 275 2.65 -12.26 0.54
C TRP A 275 2.34 -13.60 -0.15
N THR A 276 1.56 -14.42 0.53
CA THR A 276 1.01 -15.67 0.01
C THR A 276 -0.39 -15.87 0.55
N THR A 277 -1.35 -16.09 -0.35
CA THR A 277 -2.77 -16.17 -0.03
C THR A 277 -3.35 -17.49 -0.48
N THR A 278 -4.15 -18.12 0.38
CA THR A 278 -5.15 -19.13 -0.02
C THR A 278 -6.49 -18.40 -0.14
N PRO A 279 -7.14 -18.36 -1.31
CA PRO A 279 -8.41 -17.65 -1.46
C PRO A 279 -9.49 -18.19 -0.52
N THR A 280 -10.42 -17.33 -0.13
CA THR A 280 -11.51 -17.69 0.79
C THR A 280 -12.39 -18.77 0.15
N GLY A 281 -12.81 -19.78 0.92
CA GLY A 281 -13.43 -20.99 0.37
C GLY A 281 -12.42 -22.13 0.13
N ALA A 282 -11.11 -21.82 0.23
CA ALA A 282 -10.02 -22.77 0.16
C ALA A 282 -10.10 -23.71 -1.08
N PRO A 283 -10.17 -23.15 -2.30
CA PRO A 283 -10.21 -23.97 -3.51
C PRO A 283 -8.98 -24.88 -3.56
N ALA A 284 -9.19 -26.16 -3.85
CA ALA A 284 -8.10 -27.14 -4.00
C ALA A 284 -7.09 -26.72 -5.07
N THR A 285 -7.55 -26.00 -6.10
CA THR A 285 -6.67 -25.36 -7.06
C THR A 285 -7.17 -24.00 -7.52
N VAL A 286 -6.25 -23.11 -7.85
CA VAL A 286 -6.48 -21.84 -8.52
C VAL A 286 -5.87 -21.85 -9.93
N SER A 287 -6.37 -20.95 -10.78
CA SER A 287 -5.93 -20.68 -12.15
C SER A 287 -4.69 -19.78 -12.19
N THR A 288 -4.24 -19.40 -13.38
CA THR A 288 -3.27 -18.31 -13.55
C THR A 288 -3.88 -16.97 -13.13
N PRO A 289 -3.08 -16.05 -12.54
CA PRO A 289 -3.54 -14.71 -12.21
C PRO A 289 -3.57 -13.78 -13.42
N VAL A 290 -4.57 -12.90 -13.49
CA VAL A 290 -4.60 -11.75 -14.42
C VAL A 290 -4.72 -10.45 -13.62
N ASP A 291 -3.98 -9.42 -14.02
CA ASP A 291 -4.00 -8.08 -13.42
C ASP A 291 -4.86 -7.13 -14.26
N ASP A 292 -5.65 -6.27 -13.60
CA ASP A 292 -6.39 -5.20 -14.28
C ASP A 292 -5.63 -3.87 -14.39
N GLY A 293 -4.44 -3.78 -13.79
CA GLY A 293 -3.64 -2.55 -13.74
C GLY A 293 -4.21 -1.48 -12.80
N ALA A 294 -5.29 -1.78 -12.08
CA ALA A 294 -5.93 -0.94 -11.08
C ALA A 294 -5.73 -1.49 -9.65
N GLY A 295 -4.75 -2.37 -9.46
CA GLY A 295 -4.40 -2.95 -8.17
C GLY A 295 -5.19 -4.20 -7.81
N ASN A 296 -5.91 -4.82 -8.75
CA ASN A 296 -6.64 -6.06 -8.52
C ASN A 296 -6.10 -7.21 -9.37
N ILE A 297 -6.04 -8.39 -8.77
CA ILE A 297 -5.72 -9.66 -9.41
C ILE A 297 -6.95 -10.55 -9.43
N TYR A 298 -7.22 -11.17 -10.58
CA TYR A 298 -8.32 -12.11 -10.73
C TYR A 298 -7.77 -13.52 -10.98
N ILE A 299 -8.37 -14.49 -10.32
CA ILE A 299 -8.06 -15.92 -10.46
C ILE A 299 -9.35 -16.74 -10.41
N GLY A 300 -9.47 -17.76 -11.24
CA GLY A 300 -10.48 -18.81 -11.13
C GLY A 300 -10.09 -19.84 -10.08
N GLY A 301 -11.06 -20.31 -9.31
CA GLY A 301 -10.94 -21.34 -8.28
C GLY A 301 -11.67 -22.63 -8.65
N SER A 302 -11.20 -23.75 -8.11
CA SER A 302 -11.87 -25.06 -8.18
C SER A 302 -13.13 -25.16 -7.32
N ASP A 303 -13.48 -24.11 -6.60
CA ASP A 303 -14.73 -23.91 -5.88
C ASP A 303 -15.81 -23.25 -6.76
N GLY A 304 -15.53 -23.09 -8.05
CA GLY A 304 -16.47 -22.54 -9.03
C GLY A 304 -16.59 -21.02 -8.97
N LYS A 305 -15.58 -20.32 -8.43
CA LYS A 305 -15.58 -18.86 -8.28
C LYS A 305 -14.41 -18.20 -8.99
N VAL A 306 -14.57 -16.94 -9.33
CA VAL A 306 -13.48 -16.00 -9.61
C VAL A 306 -13.28 -15.17 -8.34
N HIS A 307 -12.05 -15.15 -7.85
CA HIS A 307 -11.64 -14.35 -6.70
C HIS A 307 -10.94 -13.09 -7.20
N ARG A 308 -11.16 -11.98 -6.49
CA ARG A 308 -10.46 -10.72 -6.67
C ARG A 308 -9.54 -10.49 -5.48
N LEU A 309 -8.24 -10.61 -5.70
CA LEU A 309 -7.23 -10.33 -4.70
C LEU A 309 -6.68 -8.90 -4.88
N LEU A 310 -6.31 -8.23 -3.79
CA LEU A 310 -5.59 -6.94 -3.88
C LEU A 310 -4.10 -7.17 -4.08
N VAL A 311 -3.49 -6.43 -5.00
CA VAL A 311 -2.02 -6.49 -5.24
C VAL A 311 -1.23 -6.09 -3.99
N SER A 312 -1.75 -5.15 -3.21
CA SER A 312 -1.06 -4.56 -2.05
C SER A 312 -0.73 -5.57 -0.94
N ASP A 313 -1.64 -6.50 -0.65
CA ASP A 313 -1.52 -7.41 0.50
C ASP A 313 -2.00 -8.84 0.23
N GLY A 314 -2.48 -9.11 -0.98
CA GLY A 314 -3.01 -10.42 -1.37
C GLY A 314 -4.36 -10.75 -0.75
N SER A 315 -5.05 -9.80 -0.11
CA SER A 315 -6.37 -10.05 0.48
C SER A 315 -7.41 -10.42 -0.58
N ASP A 316 -8.17 -11.49 -0.34
CA ASP A 316 -9.32 -11.88 -1.19
C ASP A 316 -10.51 -10.94 -0.91
N ALA A 317 -10.58 -9.86 -1.68
CA ALA A 317 -11.47 -8.73 -1.43
C ALA A 317 -12.89 -8.93 -1.96
N ALA A 318 -13.09 -9.80 -2.96
CA ALA A 318 -14.41 -10.13 -3.47
C ALA A 318 -14.41 -11.43 -4.27
N GLN A 319 -15.58 -12.06 -4.40
CA GLN A 319 -15.75 -13.30 -5.14
C GLN A 319 -17.06 -13.32 -5.92
N VAL A 320 -17.03 -13.88 -7.12
CA VAL A 320 -18.22 -14.11 -7.93
C VAL A 320 -18.17 -15.46 -8.64
N PRO A 321 -19.30 -16.12 -8.89
CA PRO A 321 -20.62 -15.82 -8.33
C PRO A 321 -20.68 -16.12 -6.82
N ALA A 322 -21.68 -15.56 -6.12
CA ALA A 322 -21.83 -15.75 -4.67
C ALA A 322 -21.96 -17.23 -4.28
N THR A 323 -22.71 -17.99 -5.07
CA THR A 323 -22.71 -19.45 -5.07
C THR A 323 -21.88 -19.92 -6.25
N GLY A 324 -20.81 -20.67 -5.99
CA GLY A 324 -19.91 -21.17 -7.02
C GLY A 324 -20.64 -22.00 -8.07
N VAL A 325 -20.18 -21.92 -9.32
CA VAL A 325 -20.69 -22.77 -10.40
C VAL A 325 -20.22 -24.20 -10.19
N ALA A 326 -20.92 -25.17 -10.76
CA ALA A 326 -20.49 -26.56 -10.67
C ALA A 326 -19.17 -26.76 -11.42
N GLY A 327 -18.08 -26.98 -10.67
CA GLY A 327 -16.76 -27.29 -11.21
C GLY A 327 -15.73 -26.17 -10.98
N THR A 328 -14.79 -26.03 -11.92
CA THR A 328 -13.61 -25.15 -11.79
C THR A 328 -13.75 -23.97 -12.75
N MET A 329 -13.52 -22.75 -12.23
CA MET A 329 -13.27 -21.58 -13.06
C MET A 329 -11.83 -21.61 -13.57
N GLY A 330 -11.66 -21.50 -14.88
CA GLY A 330 -10.37 -21.54 -15.55
C GLY A 330 -9.59 -20.22 -15.46
N ASP A 331 -8.65 -20.04 -16.38
CA ASP A 331 -7.82 -18.84 -16.45
C ASP A 331 -8.66 -17.64 -16.91
N PRO A 332 -8.74 -16.56 -16.09
CA PRO A 332 -9.44 -15.35 -16.49
C PRO A 332 -8.64 -14.55 -17.52
N THR A 333 -9.35 -13.76 -18.32
CA THR A 333 -8.78 -12.73 -19.18
C THR A 333 -9.41 -11.38 -18.84
N PHE A 334 -8.62 -10.32 -18.91
CA PHE A 334 -9.09 -8.96 -18.69
C PHE A 334 -9.27 -8.24 -20.03
N ASN A 335 -10.48 -7.71 -20.25
CA ASN A 335 -10.80 -6.84 -21.36
C ASN A 335 -10.74 -5.38 -20.87
N TYR A 336 -9.66 -4.69 -21.22
CA TYR A 336 -9.40 -3.30 -20.81
C TYR A 336 -10.49 -2.34 -21.32
N ASP A 337 -10.88 -2.45 -22.59
CA ASP A 337 -11.83 -1.54 -23.23
C ASP A 337 -13.23 -1.60 -22.60
N LEU A 338 -13.63 -2.80 -22.16
CA LEU A 338 -14.95 -3.02 -21.56
C LEU A 338 -14.91 -3.08 -20.03
N ASN A 339 -13.72 -3.03 -19.44
CA ASN A 339 -13.49 -3.20 -18.02
C ASN A 339 -14.16 -4.47 -17.46
N LYS A 340 -13.91 -5.63 -18.11
CA LYS A 340 -14.56 -6.91 -17.81
C LYS A 340 -13.58 -8.07 -17.68
N ILE A 341 -13.95 -9.03 -16.85
CA ILE A 341 -13.28 -10.33 -16.72
C ILE A 341 -14.08 -11.38 -17.47
N HIS A 342 -13.41 -12.14 -18.34
CA HIS A 342 -13.97 -13.30 -19.01
C HIS A 342 -13.27 -14.57 -18.53
N VAL A 343 -14.02 -15.59 -18.16
CA VAL A 343 -13.47 -16.86 -17.66
C VAL A 343 -14.26 -18.04 -18.22
N GLY A 344 -13.56 -19.05 -18.72
CA GLY A 344 -14.19 -20.33 -19.07
C GLY A 344 -14.33 -21.21 -17.82
N ALA A 345 -15.38 -22.03 -17.75
CA ALA A 345 -15.56 -23.00 -16.68
C ALA A 345 -15.65 -24.44 -17.21
N THR A 346 -15.42 -25.41 -16.33
CA THR A 346 -15.52 -26.83 -16.68
C THR A 346 -16.94 -27.31 -17.00
N ASP A 347 -17.95 -26.48 -16.74
CA ASP A 347 -19.35 -26.73 -17.13
C ASP A 347 -19.63 -26.41 -18.62
N GLY A 348 -18.60 -25.96 -19.36
CA GLY A 348 -18.70 -25.63 -20.79
C GLY A 348 -19.11 -24.20 -21.10
N HIS A 349 -19.32 -23.34 -20.10
CA HIS A 349 -19.72 -21.94 -20.30
C HIS A 349 -18.53 -20.97 -20.17
N ILE A 350 -18.72 -19.79 -20.77
CA ILE A 350 -17.88 -18.62 -20.53
C ILE A 350 -18.70 -17.63 -19.70
N TYR A 351 -18.17 -17.30 -18.54
CA TYR A 351 -18.74 -16.30 -17.66
C TYR A 351 -18.06 -14.95 -17.90
N THR A 352 -18.85 -13.89 -17.76
CA THR A 352 -18.37 -12.52 -17.89
C THR A 352 -18.81 -11.73 -16.68
N PHE A 353 -17.86 -11.04 -16.06
CA PHE A 353 -18.09 -10.26 -14.85
C PHE A 353 -17.50 -8.86 -15.03
N ALA A 354 -18.09 -7.85 -14.39
CA ALA A 354 -17.49 -6.52 -14.32
C ALA A 354 -16.24 -6.56 -13.44
N THR A 355 -15.19 -5.80 -13.73
CA THR A 355 -14.07 -5.69 -12.78
C THR A 355 -14.51 -5.06 -11.46
N GLY A 356 -13.71 -5.28 -10.43
CA GLY A 356 -13.92 -4.69 -9.11
C GLY A 356 -15.00 -5.36 -8.25
N PHE A 357 -15.56 -6.50 -8.69
CA PHE A 357 -16.72 -7.23 -8.13
C PHE A 357 -17.38 -6.60 -6.90
#